data_AF-A0AA88HR03-F1
#
_entry.id   AF-A0AA88HR03-F1
#
_cell.length_a   1.000
_cell.length_b   1.000
_cell.length_c   1.000
_cell.angle_alpha   90.00
_cell.angle_beta   90.00
_cell.angle_gamma   90.00
#
_symmetry.space_group_name_H-M   'P 1'
#
loop_
_entity.id
_entity.type
_entity.pdbx_description
1 polymer ?
#
loop_
_entity_poly.entity_id
_entity_poly.type
_entity_poly.pdbx_seq_one_letter_code
_entity_poly.pdbx_strand_id
1 'polypeptide(L)' 'MMLTEKGDFAVGVMDDRGKFIYIAQEELEAVAKFIRQRGRVSISELVQESNKLINLEPDVKALEAIASQ' A
#
# COMPACT_ATOMS: atom_id res chain seq x y z
N MET A 1 10.63 2.15 -3.95
CA MET A 1 11.05 0.80 -3.54
C MET A 1 12.24 0.95 -2.62
N MET A 2 12.18 0.38 -1.42
CA MET A 2 13.29 0.39 -0.45
C MET A 2 13.71 -1.05 -0.17
N LEU A 3 15.02 -1.29 -0.01
CA LEU A 3 15.50 -2.54 0.57
C LEU A 3 15.26 -2.49 2.08
N THR A 4 14.62 -3.51 2.62
CA THR A 4 14.51 -3.70 4.06
C THR A 4 15.76 -4.38 4.60
N GLU A 5 15.99 -4.30 5.91
CA GLU A 5 17.12 -4.96 6.59
C GLU A 5 17.11 -6.49 6.45
N LYS A 6 15.94 -7.07 6.13
CA LYS A 6 15.78 -8.50 5.84
C LYS A 6 16.14 -8.89 4.39
N GLY A 7 16.46 -7.92 3.54
CA GLY A 7 16.76 -8.16 2.12
C GLY A 7 15.53 -8.21 1.21
N ASP A 8 14.32 -8.02 1.76
CA ASP A 8 13.08 -7.95 0.99
C ASP A 8 12.85 -6.53 0.44
N PHE A 9 12.22 -6.43 -0.73
CA PHE A 9 11.84 -5.16 -1.35
C PHE A 9 10.50 -4.66 -0.81
N ALA A 10 10.52 -3.54 -0.09
CA ALA A 10 9.31 -2.82 0.30
C ALA A 10 8.84 -1.91 -0.84
N VAL A 11 7.55 -2.03 -1.18
CA VAL A 11 6.88 -1.18 -2.17
C VAL A 11 5.98 -0.21 -1.42
N GLY A 12 5.94 1.04 -1.87
CA GLY A 12 5.21 2.10 -1.20
C GLY A 12 5.34 3.42 -1.93
N VAL A 13 4.55 4.40 -1.50
CA VAL A 13 4.56 5.76 -2.03
C VAL A 13 5.19 6.71 -1.03
N MET A 14 5.93 7.70 -1.54
CA MET A 14 6.43 8.82 -0.74
C MET A 14 5.40 9.94 -0.83
N ASP A 15 4.83 10.32 0.30
CA ASP A 15 3.99 11.52 0.42
C ASP A 15 4.87 12.78 0.35
N ASP A 16 4.30 13.91 -0.09
CA ASP A 16 5.00 15.20 -0.20
C ASP A 16 5.53 15.71 1.16
N ARG A 17 4.98 15.20 2.26
CA ARG A 17 5.40 15.46 3.64
C ARG A 17 6.58 14.59 4.11
N GLY A 18 7.15 13.76 3.23
CA GLY A 18 8.26 12.87 3.55
C GLY A 18 7.86 11.61 4.33
N LYS A 19 6.56 11.30 4.42
CA LYS A 19 6.08 10.02 4.97
C LYS A 19 6.10 8.94 3.90
N PHE A 20 6.69 7.80 4.22
CA PHE A 20 6.60 6.61 3.38
C PHE A 20 5.33 5.84 3.75
N ILE A 21 4.42 5.73 2.79
CA ILE A 21 3.23 4.88 2.90
C ILE A 21 3.61 3.51 2.36
N TYR A 22 3.77 2.56 3.27
CA TYR A 22 4.04 1.16 2.93
C TYR A 22 2.77 0.52 2.37
N ILE A 23 2.91 -0.18 1.24
CA ILE A 23 1.83 -0.96 0.66
C ILE A 23 2.13 -2.43 0.96
N ALA A 24 1.21 -3.11 1.64
CA ALA A 24 1.37 -4.50 1.99
C ALA A 24 1.35 -5.39 0.74
N GLN A 25 2.03 -6.53 0.82
CA GLN A 25 2.07 -7.48 -0.30
C GLN A 25 0.68 -7.97 -0.69
N GLU A 26 -0.19 -8.21 0.29
CA GLU A 26 -1.59 -8.61 0.06
C GLU A 26 -2.38 -7.55 -0.73
N GLU A 27 -2.14 -6.26 -0.46
CA GLU A 27 -2.77 -5.16 -1.18
C GLU A 27 -2.28 -5.09 -2.63
N LEU A 28 -0.97 -5.29 -2.86
CA LEU A 28 -0.41 -5.40 -4.22
C LEU A 28 -0.97 -6.60 -4.98
N GLU A 29 -1.13 -7.75 -4.32
CA GLU A 29 -1.69 -8.95 -4.93
C GLU A 29 -3.16 -8.74 -5.32
N ALA A 30 -3.94 -8.05 -4.47
CA ALA A 30 -5.32 -7.71 -4.78
C ALA A 30 -5.42 -6.80 -6.01
N VAL A 31 -4.54 -5.79 -6.10
CA VAL A 31 -4.44 -4.92 -7.28
C VAL A 31 -4.02 -5.71 -8.53
N ALA A 32 -3.01 -6.58 -8.42
CA ALA A 32 -2.57 -7.41 -9.54
C ALA A 32 -3.66 -8.37 -10.03
N LYS A 33 -4.44 -8.94 -9.11
CA LYS A 33 -5.58 -9.80 -9.41
C LYS A 33 -6.67 -9.01 -10.14
N PHE A 34 -6.98 -7.80 -9.69
CA PHE A 34 -7.94 -6.91 -10.36
C PHE A 34 -7.54 -6.59 -11.80
N ILE A 35 -6.28 -6.20 -12.02
CA ILE A 35 -5.76 -5.91 -13.36
C ILE A 35 -5.85 -7.15 -14.26
N ARG A 36 -5.43 -8.33 -13.76
CA ARG A 36 -5.49 -9.58 -14.52
C ARG A 36 -6.91 -10.00 -14.87
N GLN A 37 -7.88 -9.81 -13.97
CA GLN A 37 -9.27 -10.21 -14.20
C GLN A 37 -9.99 -9.30 -15.20
N ARG A 38 -9.72 -7.99 -15.17
CA ARG A 38 -10.32 -7.03 -16.11
C ARG A 38 -9.57 -6.88 -17.43
N GLY A 39 -8.31 -7.32 -17.50
CA GLY A 39 -7.49 -7.20 -18.69
C GLY A 39 -6.96 -5.78 -18.88
N ARG A 40 -7.56 -5.00 -19.80
CA ARG A 40 -7.17 -3.60 -20.02
C ARG A 40 -7.88 -2.72 -19.00
N VAL A 41 -7.12 -2.24 -18.01
CA VAL A 41 -7.62 -1.34 -16.97
C VAL A 41 -7.03 0.05 -17.21
N SER A 42 -7.87 1.07 -17.21
CA SER A 42 -7.39 2.46 -17.27
C SER A 42 -6.86 2.89 -15.90
N ILE A 43 -5.89 3.81 -15.88
CA ILE A 43 -5.35 4.37 -14.62
C ILE A 43 -6.48 4.91 -13.73
N SER A 44 -7.50 5.55 -14.32
CA SER A 44 -8.67 6.07 -13.60
C SER A 44 -9.47 4.97 -12.89
N GLU A 45 -9.71 3.83 -13.55
CA GLU A 45 -10.40 2.69 -12.93
C GLU A 45 -9.56 2.06 -11.84
N LEU A 46 -8.24 1.95 -12.08
CA LEU A 46 -7.31 1.44 -11.10
C LEU A 46 -7.31 2.31 -9.84
N VAL A 47 -7.26 3.63 -9.97
CA VAL A 47 -7.31 4.57 -8.83
C VAL A 47 -8.61 4.43 -8.04
N GLN A 48 -9.76 4.34 -8.74
CA GLN A 48 -11.04 4.15 -8.06
C GLN A 48 -11.10 2.85 -7.25
N GLU A 49 -10.56 1.76 -7.79
CA GLU A 49 -10.56 0.48 -7.09
C GLU A 49 -9.45 0.40 -6.03
N SER A 50 -8.29 1.00 -6.27
CA SER A 50 -7.17 1.08 -5.31
C SER A 50 -7.57 1.77 -4.02
N ASN A 51 -8.46 2.78 -4.07
CA ASN A 51 -9.01 3.40 -2.84
C ASN A 51 -9.84 2.44 -1.97
N LYS A 52 -10.32 1.31 -2.52
CA LYS A 52 -11.00 0.25 -1.77
C LYS A 52 -10.07 -0.88 -1.39
N LEU A 53 -9.03 -1.11 -2.20
CA LEU A 53 -8.07 -2.20 -2.04
C LEU A 53 -6.96 -1.86 -1.04
N ILE A 54 -6.68 -0.57 -0.85
CA ILE A 54 -5.61 -0.08 0.02
C ILE A 54 -6.25 0.64 1.20
N ASN A 55 -5.96 0.18 2.41
CA ASN A 55 -6.45 0.85 3.60
C ASN A 55 -5.50 1.99 3.97
N LEU A 56 -5.90 3.22 3.63
CA LEU A 56 -5.14 4.45 3.95
C LEU A 56 -5.38 4.96 5.37
N GLU A 57 -6.28 4.31 6.14
CA GLU A 57 -6.41 4.65 7.55
C GLU A 57 -5.12 4.27 8.29
N PRO A 58 -4.52 5.21 9.05
CA PRO A 58 -3.37 4.87 9.85
C PRO A 58 -3.79 3.74 10.80
N ASP A 59 -3.02 2.65 10.85
CA ASP A 59 -3.25 1.60 11.82
C ASP A 59 -3.04 2.20 13.21
N VAL A 60 -4.14 2.68 13.80
CA VAL A 60 -4.13 3.42 15.08
C VAL A 60 -3.62 2.52 16.20
N LYS A 61 -3.74 1.19 16.04
CA LYS A 61 -3.17 0.19 16.94
C LYS A 61 -1.64 0.23 16.96
N ALA A 62 -0.99 0.40 15.81
CA ALA A 62 0.47 0.61 15.76
C ALA A 62 0.87 1.92 16.47
N LEU A 63 0.03 2.96 16.42
CA LEU A 63 0.26 4.23 17.10
C LEU A 63 0.08 4.14 18.64
N GLU A 64 -0.86 3.32 19.12
CA GLU A 64 -1.05 3.09 20.56
C GLU A 64 0.08 2.24 21.17
N ALA A 65 0.67 1.33 20.39
CA ALA A 65 1.80 0.51 20.82
C ALA A 65 3.10 1.31 21.05
N ILE A 66 3.29 2.42 20.31
CA ILE A 66 4.42 3.35 20.51
C ILE A 66 4.14 4.41 21.57
N ALA A 67 2.87 4.74 21.85
CA ALA A 67 2.51 5.71 22.88
C ALA A 67 2.44 5.11 24.30
N SER A 68 2.40 3.77 24.40
CA SER A 68 2.39 3.04 25.68
C SER A 68 3.78 2.57 26.14
N GLN A 69 4.87 3.05 25.52
CA GLN A 69 6.26 2.83 25.97
C GLN A 69 6.91 4.10 26.49
#